data_AF-A0A850BEF9-F1
#
_entry.id   AF-A0A850BEF9-F1
#
_cell.length_a   1.000
_cell.length_b   1.000
_cell.length_c   1.000
_cell.angle_alpha   90.00
_cell.angle_beta   90.00
_cell.angle_gamma   90.00
#
_symmetry.space_group_name_H-M   'P 1'
#
loop_
_entity.id
_entity.type
_entity.pdbx_description
1 polymer ?
#
loop_
_entity_poly.entity_id
_entity_poly.type
_entity_poly.pdbx_seq_one_letter_code
_entity_poly.pdbx_strand_id
1 'polypeptide(L)'
;MLAIPVLRLALGPAVHVAPEPDVGLRLGLDVTAGFVGMFGDVLSSFVISPEIGYTFDSFGLHAFNATCGVGFGGPVVSLLYQPRLILGTAGDDFAVGMRNGIAVRGVADILGLEVGHQFFNAESVLHHDIRILFSLNVGAFGYVIHELGNLR
;
A
#
# COMPACT_ATOMS: atom_id res chain seq x y z
N MET A 1 -6.07 11.04 19.78
CA MET A 1 -5.96 10.03 18.71
C MET A 1 -6.63 10.61 17.48
N LEU A 2 -5.93 10.70 16.37
CA LEU A 2 -6.51 11.08 15.07
C LEU A 2 -6.76 9.79 14.28
N ALA A 3 -7.96 9.65 13.70
CA ALA A 3 -8.33 8.54 12.84
C ALA A 3 -8.71 9.08 11.45
N ILE A 4 -7.95 8.70 10.43
CA ILE A 4 -8.16 9.17 9.05
C ILE A 4 -8.70 7.99 8.24
N PRO A 5 -9.83 8.10 7.53
CA PRO A 5 -10.34 7.02 6.69
C PRO A 5 -9.40 6.80 5.49
N VAL A 6 -9.25 5.54 5.10
CA VAL A 6 -8.48 5.15 3.92
C VAL A 6 -9.40 4.57 2.87
N LEU A 7 -9.35 5.18 1.69
CA LEU A 7 -9.68 4.55 0.41
C LEU A 7 -8.56 4.95 -0.53
N ARG A 8 -7.63 4.05 -0.80
CA ARG A 8 -6.36 4.36 -1.45
C ARG A 8 -6.26 3.63 -2.78
N LEU A 9 -5.90 4.40 -3.80
CA LEU A 9 -5.48 3.90 -5.09
C LEU A 9 -3.96 4.05 -5.16
N ALA A 10 -3.25 2.99 -5.50
CA ALA A 10 -1.80 3.01 -5.67
C ALA A 10 -1.42 2.40 -7.01
N LEU A 11 -0.62 3.10 -7.81
CA LEU A 11 -0.20 2.67 -9.14
C LEU A 11 1.29 2.90 -9.30
N GLY A 12 1.97 1.99 -9.97
CA GLY A 12 3.34 2.23 -10.41
C GLY A 12 4.03 0.99 -10.92
N PRO A 13 5.34 1.09 -11.21
CA PRO A 13 6.07 0.00 -11.80
C PRO A 13 6.31 -1.15 -10.84
N ALA A 14 6.29 -2.36 -11.38
CA ALA A 14 6.79 -3.58 -10.77
C ALA A 14 7.90 -4.16 -11.64
N VAL A 15 9.06 -4.41 -11.04
CA VAL A 15 10.25 -4.97 -11.69
C VAL A 15 10.40 -6.41 -11.21
N HIS A 16 10.26 -7.36 -12.12
CA HIS A 16 10.40 -8.78 -11.83
C HIS A 16 11.88 -9.17 -11.77
N VAL A 17 12.31 -9.81 -10.69
CA VAL A 17 13.72 -10.11 -10.42
C VAL A 17 14.01 -11.61 -10.53
N ALA A 18 13.07 -12.47 -10.17
CA ALA A 18 13.24 -13.92 -10.17
C ALA A 18 11.88 -14.63 -10.33
N PRO A 19 11.82 -15.83 -10.92
CA PRO A 19 12.94 -16.74 -11.25
C PRO A 19 13.80 -16.33 -12.46
N GLU A 20 13.21 -15.65 -13.44
CA GLU A 20 13.93 -15.06 -14.57
C GLU A 20 13.65 -13.56 -14.57
N PRO A 21 14.68 -12.70 -14.50
CA PRO A 21 14.47 -11.27 -14.51
C PRO A 21 13.83 -10.85 -15.83
N ASP A 22 12.69 -10.18 -15.74
CA ASP A 22 12.00 -9.64 -16.92
C ASP A 22 12.54 -8.24 -17.20
N VAL A 23 12.81 -7.95 -18.47
CA VAL A 23 13.30 -6.65 -18.93
C VAL A 23 12.14 -5.66 -19.16
N GLY A 24 10.90 -6.12 -19.04
CA GLY A 24 9.68 -5.32 -19.19
C GLY A 24 9.28 -4.50 -17.96
N LEU A 25 8.77 -3.28 -18.20
CA LEU A 25 8.09 -2.48 -17.17
C LEU A 25 6.69 -3.08 -16.93
N ARG A 26 6.45 -3.61 -15.73
CA ARG A 26 5.12 -4.09 -15.34
C ARG A 26 4.37 -3.00 -14.59
N LEU A 27 3.06 -2.91 -14.74
CA LEU A 27 2.25 -1.98 -13.94
C LEU A 27 1.51 -2.77 -12.86
N GLY A 28 1.68 -2.33 -11.61
CA GLY A 28 0.93 -2.83 -10.46
C GLY A 28 -0.09 -1.78 -10.01
N LEU A 29 -1.31 -2.23 -9.73
CA LEU A 29 -2.38 -1.44 -9.15
C LEU A 29 -2.80 -2.06 -7.83
N ASP A 30 -2.87 -1.25 -6.78
CA ASP A 30 -3.53 -1.61 -5.54
C ASP A 30 -4.70 -0.68 -5.25
N VAL A 31 -5.80 -1.27 -4.78
CA VAL A 31 -6.97 -0.56 -4.28
C VAL A 31 -7.23 -1.06 -2.86
N THR A 32 -7.10 -0.20 -1.86
CA THR A 32 -7.23 -0.58 -0.45
C THR A 32 -8.19 0.33 0.30
N ALA A 33 -8.77 -0.20 1.37
CA ALA A 33 -9.59 0.53 2.30
C ALA A 33 -9.22 0.18 3.74
N GLY A 34 -9.41 1.12 4.65
CA GLY A 34 -9.02 0.96 6.05
C GLY A 34 -9.04 2.28 6.81
N PHE A 35 -8.11 2.44 7.74
CA PHE A 35 -7.92 3.69 8.47
C PHE A 35 -6.45 3.88 8.88
N VAL A 36 -6.06 5.13 9.12
CA VAL A 36 -4.80 5.50 9.77
C VAL A 36 -5.10 5.98 11.18
N GLY A 37 -4.48 5.37 12.18
CA GLY A 37 -4.49 5.81 13.57
C GLY A 37 -3.17 6.49 13.93
N MET A 38 -3.23 7.70 14.47
CA MET A 38 -2.07 8.43 15.01
C MET A 38 -2.19 8.62 16.52
N PHE A 39 -1.15 8.21 17.25
CA PHE A 39 -1.08 8.20 18.71
C PHE A 39 0.13 8.98 19.20
N GLY A 40 -0.10 9.99 20.04
CA GLY A 40 0.95 10.87 20.56
C GLY A 40 0.77 12.30 20.11
N ASP A 41 1.87 13.05 20.08
CA ASP A 41 1.88 14.46 19.71
C ASP A 41 1.83 14.64 18.18
N VAL A 42 1.30 15.77 17.74
CA VAL A 42 1.07 16.08 16.31
C VAL A 42 2.35 15.99 15.48
N LEU A 43 3.51 16.29 16.05
CA LEU A 43 4.80 16.26 15.34
C LEU A 43 5.52 14.91 15.45
N SER A 44 5.13 14.06 16.39
CA SER A 44 5.83 12.81 16.71
C SER A 44 4.85 11.76 17.25
N SER A 45 3.94 11.33 16.38
CA SER A 45 2.99 10.27 16.65
C SER A 45 3.54 8.91 16.20
N PHE A 46 3.22 7.88 16.98
CA PHE A 46 3.20 6.51 16.49
C PHE A 46 2.02 6.35 15.52
N VAL A 47 2.25 5.72 14.37
CA VAL A 47 1.27 5.56 13.30
C VAL A 47 0.99 4.08 13.07
N ILE A 48 -0.29 3.72 13.02
CA ILE A 48 -0.77 2.41 12.58
C ILE A 48 -1.71 2.60 11.38
N SER A 49 -1.61 1.73 10.38
CA SER A 49 -2.37 1.82 9.14
C SER A 49 -2.85 0.43 8.69
N PRO A 50 -3.86 -0.15 9.36
CA PRO A 50 -4.51 -1.37 8.89
C PRO A 50 -5.32 -1.07 7.63
N GLU A 51 -5.04 -1.82 6.57
CA GLU A 51 -5.76 -1.74 5.30
C GLU A 51 -5.99 -3.13 4.72
N ILE A 52 -7.11 -3.33 4.06
CA ILE A 52 -7.40 -4.50 3.23
C ILE A 52 -7.74 -4.05 1.82
N GLY A 53 -7.59 -4.92 0.83
CA GLY A 53 -7.86 -4.51 -0.53
C GLY A 53 -7.56 -5.56 -1.56
N TYR A 54 -7.28 -5.06 -2.75
CA TYR A 54 -7.05 -5.84 -3.94
C TYR A 54 -5.80 -5.35 -4.66
N THR A 55 -4.99 -6.28 -5.14
CA THR A 55 -3.81 -6.07 -5.96
C THR A 55 -4.04 -6.68 -7.32
N PHE A 56 -3.67 -5.92 -8.34
CA PHE A 56 -3.62 -6.33 -9.73
C PHE A 56 -2.24 -6.05 -10.30
N ASP A 57 -1.76 -6.88 -11.22
CA ASP A 57 -0.68 -6.48 -12.12
C ASP A 57 -0.93 -6.91 -13.57
N SER A 58 -0.18 -6.28 -14.48
CA SER A 58 -0.31 -6.49 -15.92
C SER A 58 0.08 -7.90 -16.41
N PHE A 59 0.56 -8.79 -15.53
CA PHE A 59 0.92 -10.17 -15.86
C PHE A 59 -0.09 -11.19 -15.30
N GLY A 60 -1.21 -10.72 -14.76
CA GLY A 60 -2.30 -11.58 -14.34
C GLY A 60 -2.24 -11.97 -12.88
N LEU A 61 -1.51 -11.24 -12.01
CA LEU A 61 -1.75 -11.33 -10.57
C LEU A 61 -3.10 -10.68 -10.25
N HIS A 62 -3.99 -11.46 -9.64
CA HIS A 62 -5.30 -11.07 -9.17
C HIS A 62 -5.44 -11.49 -7.71
N ALA A 63 -5.22 -10.58 -6.76
CA ALA A 63 -5.08 -10.98 -5.37
C ALA A 63 -5.79 -10.08 -4.38
N PHE A 64 -6.44 -10.69 -3.39
CA PHE A 64 -6.75 -10.04 -2.14
C PHE A 64 -5.45 -9.70 -1.42
N ASN A 65 -5.45 -8.56 -0.74
CA ASN A 65 -4.34 -8.17 0.12
C ASN A 65 -4.81 -7.62 1.47
N ALA A 66 -3.97 -7.81 2.49
CA ALA A 66 -4.18 -7.29 3.83
C ALA A 66 -2.85 -6.79 4.39
N THR A 67 -2.84 -5.59 4.97
CA THR A 67 -1.64 -4.95 5.51
C THR A 67 -1.93 -4.28 6.84
N CYS A 68 -0.91 -4.16 7.68
CA CYS A 68 -0.94 -3.31 8.85
C CYS A 68 0.36 -2.53 8.88
N GLY A 69 0.32 -1.31 8.34
CA GLY A 69 1.46 -0.40 8.37
C GLY A 69 1.75 0.06 9.79
N VAL A 70 3.02 0.11 10.18
CA VAL A 70 3.48 0.65 11.47
C VAL A 70 4.63 1.61 11.25
N GLY A 71 4.66 2.70 12.00
CA GLY A 71 5.65 3.73 11.78
C GLY A 71 5.56 4.91 12.72
N PHE A 72 6.22 5.99 12.33
CA PHE A 72 6.28 7.23 13.10
C PHE A 72 6.18 8.45 12.19
N GLY A 73 5.61 9.54 12.72
CA GLY A 73 5.52 10.83 12.04
C GLY A 73 4.35 11.65 12.52
N GLY A 74 3.82 12.51 11.65
CA GLY A 74 2.67 13.35 11.94
C GLY A 74 1.79 13.55 10.70
N PRO A 75 0.80 14.45 10.78
CA PRO A 75 -0.11 14.72 9.67
C PRO A 75 0.60 15.23 8.41
N VAL A 76 1.73 15.92 8.53
CA VAL A 76 2.45 16.43 7.35
C VAL A 76 3.22 15.32 6.63
N VAL A 77 3.93 14.49 7.39
CA VAL A 77 4.72 13.38 6.86
C VAL A 77 4.83 12.26 7.88
N SER A 78 4.74 11.01 7.42
CA SER A 78 5.04 9.83 8.22
C SER A 78 5.76 8.77 7.39
N LEU A 79 6.59 7.98 8.09
CA LEU A 79 7.34 6.87 7.52
C LEU A 79 6.82 5.56 8.14
N LEU A 80 6.39 4.63 7.30
CA LEU A 80 5.80 3.36 7.73
C LEU A 80 6.53 2.18 7.09
N TYR A 81 6.71 1.13 7.87
CA TYR A 81 6.92 -0.22 7.35
C TYR A 81 5.55 -0.87 7.15
N GLN A 82 5.30 -1.41 5.96
CA GLN A 82 4.01 -1.92 5.52
C GLN A 82 4.14 -3.36 5.02
N PRO A 83 4.11 -4.35 5.92
CA PRO A 83 3.99 -5.74 5.52
C PRO A 83 2.57 -5.99 5.00
N ARG A 84 2.46 -6.68 3.86
CA ARG A 84 1.21 -7.00 3.19
C ARG A 84 1.18 -8.48 2.87
N LEU A 85 0.12 -9.16 3.27
CA LEU A 85 -0.23 -10.50 2.81
C LEU A 85 -0.89 -10.42 1.44
N ILE A 86 -0.57 -11.36 0.56
CA ILE A 86 -1.14 -11.46 -0.79
C ILE A 86 -1.68 -12.88 -0.97
N LEU A 87 -2.97 -12.98 -1.33
CA LEU A 87 -3.68 -14.23 -1.55
C LEU A 87 -4.56 -14.09 -2.79
N GLY A 88 -4.31 -14.89 -3.82
CA GLY A 88 -4.98 -14.71 -5.10
C GLY A 88 -4.63 -15.74 -6.13
N THR A 89 -4.64 -15.33 -7.39
CA THR A 89 -4.17 -16.12 -8.51
C THR A 89 -3.12 -15.36 -9.31
N ALA A 90 -2.19 -16.07 -9.91
CA ALA A 90 -1.27 -15.55 -10.92
C ALA A 90 -1.41 -16.45 -12.15
N GLY A 91 -2.06 -15.95 -13.21
CA GLY A 91 -2.55 -16.81 -14.28
C GLY A 91 -3.65 -17.75 -13.76
N ASP A 92 -3.50 -19.06 -14.00
CA ASP A 92 -4.46 -20.09 -13.57
C ASP A 92 -4.14 -20.69 -12.19
N ASP A 93 -3.01 -20.30 -11.59
CA ASP A 93 -2.50 -20.89 -10.37
C ASP A 93 -2.75 -20.04 -9.13
N PHE A 94 -2.98 -20.73 -8.01
CA PHE A 94 -3.13 -20.07 -6.72
C PHE A 94 -1.80 -19.45 -6.28
N ALA A 95 -1.85 -18.15 -5.99
CA ALA A 95 -0.73 -17.36 -5.56
C ALA A 95 -0.85 -17.00 -4.07
N VAL A 96 0.18 -17.33 -3.29
CA VAL A 96 0.31 -16.91 -1.88
C VAL A 96 1.66 -16.24 -1.67
N GLY A 97 1.66 -15.09 -1.01
CA GLY A 97 2.89 -14.34 -0.83
C GLY A 97 2.79 -13.19 0.15
N MET A 98 3.84 -12.40 0.18
CA MET A 98 3.92 -11.18 0.97
C MET A 98 4.62 -10.07 0.19
N ARG A 99 4.32 -8.83 0.56
CA ARG A 99 5.09 -7.66 0.16
C ARG A 99 5.52 -6.87 1.40
N ASN A 100 6.80 -6.60 1.49
CA ASN A 100 7.38 -5.78 2.56
C ASN A 100 7.71 -4.40 1.99
N GLY A 101 6.83 -3.43 2.29
CA GLY A 101 6.96 -2.05 1.83
C GLY A 101 7.59 -1.13 2.87
N ILE A 102 8.37 -0.16 2.42
CA ILE A 102 8.62 1.09 3.15
C ILE A 102 7.85 2.18 2.45
N ALA A 103 7.00 2.89 3.19
CA ALA A 103 6.15 3.93 2.66
C ALA A 103 6.34 5.26 3.35
N VAL A 104 6.36 6.31 2.55
CA VAL A 104 6.24 7.69 3.01
C VAL A 104 4.82 8.15 2.71
N ARG A 105 4.12 8.65 3.73
CA ARG A 105 2.78 9.23 3.62
C ARG A 105 2.87 10.71 3.90
N GLY A 106 2.17 11.53 3.11
CA GLY A 106 2.24 12.98 3.18
C GLY A 106 0.88 13.64 3.13
N VAL A 107 0.81 14.83 3.73
CA VAL A 107 -0.35 15.74 3.72
C VAL A 107 -1.65 15.04 4.16
N ALA A 108 -1.83 14.89 5.47
CA ALA A 108 -2.94 14.18 6.10
C ALA A 108 -3.19 12.79 5.49
N ASP A 109 -2.12 12.08 5.13
CA ASP A 109 -2.15 10.76 4.47
C ASP A 109 -2.74 10.73 3.03
N ILE A 110 -3.03 11.90 2.43
CA ILE A 110 -3.60 12.00 1.07
C ILE A 110 -2.63 11.43 0.03
N LEU A 111 -1.34 11.76 0.12
CA LEU A 111 -0.33 11.30 -0.83
C LEU A 111 0.54 10.22 -0.21
N GLY A 112 1.01 9.28 -1.02
CA GLY A 112 2.04 8.37 -0.55
C GLY A 112 2.88 7.75 -1.64
N LEU A 113 4.08 7.34 -1.26
CA LEU A 113 5.03 6.58 -2.06
C LEU A 113 5.43 5.34 -1.27
N GLU A 114 5.30 4.17 -1.86
CA GLU A 114 5.73 2.89 -1.29
C GLU A 114 6.79 2.27 -2.19
N VAL A 115 7.88 1.80 -1.60
CA VAL A 115 8.84 0.90 -2.25
C VAL A 115 8.79 -0.43 -1.52
N GLY A 116 8.45 -1.50 -2.22
CA GLY A 116 8.23 -2.81 -1.60
C GLY A 116 8.87 -3.96 -2.35
N HIS A 117 9.41 -4.90 -1.59
CA HIS A 117 9.84 -6.20 -2.12
C HIS A 117 8.70 -7.19 -1.94
N GLN A 118 8.16 -7.67 -3.05
CA GLN A 118 7.10 -8.66 -3.11
C GLN A 118 7.69 -10.02 -3.45
N PHE A 119 7.22 -11.05 -2.77
CA PHE A 119 7.49 -12.42 -3.12
C PHE A 119 6.22 -13.25 -2.98
N PHE A 120 5.94 -14.10 -3.96
CA PHE A 120 4.79 -14.99 -3.94
C PHE A 120 5.12 -16.30 -4.63
N ASN A 121 4.53 -17.38 -4.13
CA ASN A 121 4.61 -18.68 -4.75
C ASN A 121 3.38 -18.88 -5.65
N ALA A 122 3.62 -19.24 -6.91
CA ALA A 122 2.63 -19.72 -7.87
C ALA A 122 3.28 -20.86 -8.65
N GLU A 123 2.54 -21.92 -9.01
CA GLU A 123 3.09 -23.08 -9.75
C GLU A 123 4.31 -23.76 -9.08
N SER A 124 4.43 -23.72 -7.74
CA SER A 124 5.64 -24.15 -7.01
C SER A 124 6.92 -23.34 -7.32
N VAL A 125 6.79 -22.22 -8.02
CA VAL A 125 7.85 -21.27 -8.33
C VAL A 125 7.74 -20.06 -7.43
N LEU A 126 8.87 -19.62 -6.86
CA LEU A 126 8.92 -18.40 -6.05
C LEU A 126 9.25 -17.21 -6.94
N HIS A 127 8.29 -16.31 -7.08
CA HIS A 127 8.44 -15.06 -7.82
C HIS A 127 8.88 -13.94 -6.89
N HIS A 128 9.74 -13.05 -7.38
CA HIS A 128 10.20 -11.86 -6.65
C HIS A 128 10.04 -10.60 -7.49
N ASP A 129 9.41 -9.56 -6.95
CA ASP A 129 9.25 -8.26 -7.59
C ASP A 129 9.67 -7.11 -6.68
N ILE A 130 10.25 -6.06 -7.26
CA ILE A 130 10.36 -4.75 -6.62
C ILE A 130 9.24 -3.86 -7.15
N ARG A 131 8.41 -3.32 -6.25
CA ARG A 131 7.30 -2.43 -6.58
C ARG A 131 7.58 -1.03 -6.09
N ILE A 132 7.32 -0.04 -6.94
CA ILE A 132 7.30 1.38 -6.57
C ILE A 132 5.89 1.88 -6.84
N LEU A 133 5.17 2.28 -5.81
CA LEU A 133 3.75 2.64 -5.93
C LEU A 133 3.54 4.07 -5.46
N PHE A 134 2.99 4.89 -6.34
CA PHE A 134 2.48 6.22 -6.00
C PHE A 134 1.00 6.08 -5.67
N SER A 135 0.56 6.72 -4.61
CA SER A 135 -0.79 6.52 -4.09
C SER A 135 -1.50 7.80 -3.71
N LEU A 136 -2.82 7.74 -3.87
CA LEU A 136 -3.77 8.77 -3.49
C LEU A 136 -4.82 8.15 -2.57
N ASN A 137 -4.92 8.64 -1.33
CA ASN A 137 -5.99 8.31 -0.40
C ASN A 137 -7.16 9.28 -0.60
N VAL A 138 -8.15 8.87 -1.40
CA VAL A 138 -9.36 9.65 -1.64
C VAL A 138 -10.27 9.72 -0.40
N GLY A 139 -10.16 8.75 0.51
CA GLY A 139 -10.82 8.78 1.81
C GLY A 139 -10.33 9.95 2.68
N ALA A 140 -9.01 10.09 2.81
CA ALA A 140 -8.39 11.20 3.53
C ALA A 140 -8.71 12.55 2.88
N PHE A 141 -8.68 12.62 1.54
CA PHE A 141 -9.04 13.85 0.82
C PHE A 141 -10.47 14.29 1.13
N GLY A 142 -11.44 13.38 1.02
CA GLY A 142 -12.83 13.66 1.36
C GLY A 142 -13.03 14.08 2.82
N TYR A 143 -12.33 13.40 3.74
CA TYR A 143 -12.33 13.74 5.17
C TYR A 143 -11.82 15.16 5.42
N VAL A 144 -10.69 15.56 4.84
CA VAL A 144 -10.14 16.92 5.00
C VAL A 144 -11.11 17.98 4.46
N ILE A 145 -11.73 17.75 3.30
CA ILE A 145 -12.71 18.68 2.73
C ILE A 145 -13.93 18.82 3.64
N HIS A 146 -14.43 17.71 4.19
CA HIS A 146 -15.54 17.72 5.15
C HIS A 146 -15.21 18.54 6.40
N GLU A 147 -14.05 18.30 7.01
CA GLU A 147 -13.62 19.03 8.21
C GLU A 147 -13.45 20.53 7.94
N LEU A 148 -12.87 20.91 6.80
CA LEU A 148 -12.74 22.32 6.41
C LEU A 148 -14.10 23.00 6.19
N GLY A 149 -15.11 22.26 5.73
CA GLY A 149 -16.47 22.74 5.57
C GLY A 149 -17.16 23.06 6.90
N ASN A 150 -16.89 22.28 7.94
CA ASN A 150 -17.47 22.44 9.27
C ASN A 150 -16.82 23.55 10.13
N LEU A 151 -15.70 24.12 9.67
CA LEU A 151 -15.02 25.24 10.31
C LEU A 151 -15.57 26.61 9.89
N ARG A 152 -16.61 26.65 9.02
CA ARG A 152 -17.28 27.86 8.54
C ARG A 152 -18.66 28.00 9.18
#